data_AF-A0A2G6CCF6-F1
#
_entry.id   AF-A0A2G6CCF6-F1
#
_cell.length_a   1.000
_cell.length_b   1.000
_cell.length_c   1.000
_cell.angle_alpha   90.00
_cell.angle_beta   90.00
_cell.angle_gamma   90.00
#
_symmetry.space_group_name_H-M   'P 1'
#
loop_
_entity.id
_entity.type
_entity.pdbx_description
1 polymer ?
#
loop_
_entity_poly.entity_id
_entity_poly.type
_entity_poly.pdbx_seq_one_letter_code
_entity_poly.pdbx_strand_id
1 'polypeptide(L)'
;MQLGLIGATSGRVRLVAQAGYYGAAQSYIMLGLSVLVALAYAIRQYRDRDLSAPTNVPQARKRRAQALAIRRWISATTGVAVFFVAALLYHDFYASLPPRLSEAAPAVPDAQDQVRVPVEQVKDGKLHRYAYIAEDGHRVRFFLINRYDEDHV
;
A
#
# COMPACT_ATOMS: atom_id res chain seq x y z
N MET A 1 -5.77 -8.69 21.96
CA MET A 1 -6.65 -9.61 22.70
C MET A 1 -7.48 -10.39 21.68
N GLN A 2 -7.15 -11.67 21.42
CA GLN A 2 -8.01 -12.54 20.62
C GLN A 2 -9.15 -13.00 21.52
N LEU A 3 -10.32 -12.38 21.38
CA LEU A 3 -11.53 -12.86 22.03
C LEU A 3 -11.90 -14.22 21.41
N GLY A 4 -11.56 -15.30 22.11
CA GLY A 4 -11.84 -16.69 21.75
C GLY A 4 -13.32 -17.07 21.82
N LEU A 5 -14.21 -16.18 21.37
CA LEU A 5 -15.66 -16.35 21.38
C LEU A 5 -16.15 -17.29 20.27
N ILE A 6 -15.32 -17.62 19.27
CA ILE A 6 -15.74 -18.38 18.10
C ILE A 6 -14.65 -19.35 17.65
N GLY A 7 -14.99 -20.64 17.51
CA GLY A 7 -14.04 -21.68 17.09
C GLY A 7 -13.48 -21.43 15.68
N ALA A 8 -12.15 -21.48 15.55
CA ALA A 8 -11.42 -21.34 14.30
C ALA A 8 -11.57 -22.60 13.44
N THR A 9 -12.61 -22.64 12.64
CA THR A 9 -12.83 -23.68 11.61
C THR A 9 -12.10 -23.30 10.32
N SER A 10 -11.56 -24.27 9.59
CA SER A 10 -10.79 -24.02 8.35
C SER A 10 -11.54 -23.16 7.33
N GLY A 11 -12.87 -23.30 7.25
CA GLY A 11 -13.71 -22.46 6.38
C GLY A 11 -13.73 -20.98 6.79
N ARG A 12 -13.73 -20.67 8.08
CA ARG A 12 -13.78 -19.29 8.58
C ARG A 12 -12.44 -18.58 8.41
N VAL A 13 -11.34 -19.28 8.70
CA VAL A 13 -9.99 -18.76 8.47
C VAL A 13 -9.78 -18.47 6.99
N ARG A 14 -10.23 -19.37 6.10
CA ARG A 14 -10.20 -19.16 4.66
C ARG A 14 -11.05 -17.96 4.22
N LEU A 15 -12.26 -17.80 4.77
CA LEU A 15 -13.15 -16.69 4.42
C LEU A 15 -12.57 -15.34 4.84
N VAL A 16 -12.00 -15.25 6.03
CA VAL A 16 -11.30 -14.04 6.51
C VAL A 16 -10.04 -13.76 5.68
N ALA A 17 -9.25 -14.79 5.35
CA ALA A 17 -8.10 -14.66 4.47
C ALA A 17 -8.50 -14.18 3.07
N GLN A 18 -9.58 -14.72 2.51
CA GLN A 18 -10.13 -14.24 1.24
C GLN A 18 -10.63 -12.80 1.36
N ALA A 19 -11.37 -12.44 2.42
CA ALA A 19 -11.85 -11.08 2.62
C ALA A 19 -10.70 -10.06 2.72
N GLY A 20 -9.62 -10.39 3.43
CA GLY A 20 -8.42 -9.55 3.50
C GLY A 20 -7.69 -9.46 2.16
N TYR A 21 -7.58 -10.56 1.41
CA TYR A 21 -6.97 -10.60 0.09
C TYR A 21 -7.78 -9.81 -0.95
N TYR A 22 -9.10 -9.94 -0.93
CA TYR A 22 -10.01 -9.19 -1.80
C TYR A 22 -10.01 -7.70 -1.47
N GLY A 23 -9.75 -7.30 -0.21
CA GLY A 23 -9.61 -5.88 0.16
C GLY A 23 -8.51 -5.17 -0.65
N ALA A 24 -7.36 -5.83 -0.84
CA ALA A 24 -6.28 -5.28 -1.67
C ALA A 24 -6.63 -5.28 -3.17
N ALA A 25 -7.30 -6.33 -3.66
CA ALA A 25 -7.70 -6.45 -5.06
C ALA A 25 -8.90 -5.55 -5.45
N GLN A 26 -9.73 -5.14 -4.49
CA GLN A 26 -10.96 -4.39 -4.73
C GLN A 26 -10.70 -3.06 -5.46
N SER A 27 -9.67 -2.31 -5.04
CA SER A 27 -9.29 -1.05 -5.67
C SER A 27 -8.92 -1.22 -7.14
N TYR A 28 -8.21 -2.30 -7.46
CA TYR A 28 -7.83 -2.65 -8.84
C TYR A 28 -9.04 -3.06 -9.68
N ILE A 29 -9.98 -3.84 -9.11
CA ILE A 29 -11.21 -4.25 -9.79
C ILE A 29 -12.08 -3.04 -10.13
N MET A 30 -12.27 -2.12 -9.17
CA MET A 30 -13.08 -0.90 -9.38
C MET A 30 -12.45 0.01 -10.44
N LEU A 31 -11.13 0.17 -10.41
CA LEU A 31 -10.40 0.93 -11.42
C LEU A 31 -10.55 0.30 -12.81
N GLY A 32 -10.33 -1.01 -12.92
CA GLY A 32 -10.52 -1.75 -14.17
C GLY A 32 -11.93 -1.63 -14.74
N LEU A 33 -12.96 -1.74 -13.88
CA LEU A 33 -14.36 -1.56 -14.29
C LEU A 33 -14.63 -0.14 -14.79
N SER A 34 -14.13 0.89 -14.09
CA SER A 34 -14.30 2.29 -14.51
C SER A 34 -13.67 2.57 -15.88
N VAL A 35 -12.49 2.02 -16.15
CA VAL A 35 -11.81 2.12 -17.44
C VAL A 35 -12.59 1.39 -18.53
N LEU A 36 -13.09 0.18 -18.24
CA LEU A 36 -13.93 -0.59 -19.16
C LEU A 36 -15.20 0.16 -19.57
N VAL A 37 -15.92 0.75 -18.60
CA VAL A 37 -17.13 1.54 -18.86
C VAL A 37 -16.79 2.78 -19.69
N ALA A 38 -15.71 3.49 -19.36
CA ALA A 38 -15.25 4.65 -20.13
C ALA A 38 -14.88 4.27 -21.57
N LEU A 39 -14.20 3.14 -21.77
CA LEU A 39 -13.82 2.64 -23.09
C LEU A 39 -15.04 2.20 -23.90
N ALA A 40 -15.97 1.46 -23.30
CA ALA A 40 -17.22 1.05 -23.95
C ALA A 40 -18.04 2.26 -24.41
N TYR A 41 -18.13 3.30 -23.57
CA TYR A 41 -18.79 4.55 -23.91
C TYR A 41 -18.09 5.29 -25.05
N ALA A 42 -16.75 5.36 -25.03
CA ALA A 42 -15.97 5.98 -26.11
C ALA A 42 -16.13 5.27 -27.45
N ILE A 43 -16.09 3.93 -27.47
CA ILE A 43 -16.26 3.11 -28.69
C ILE A 43 -17.66 3.29 -29.27
N ARG A 44 -18.71 3.20 -28.42
CA ARG A 44 -20.09 3.40 -28.85
C ARG A 44 -20.28 4.77 -29.49
N GLN A 45 -19.73 5.81 -28.88
CA GLN A 45 -19.81 7.17 -29.39
C GLN A 45 -19.06 7.38 -30.72
N TYR A 46 -17.92 6.70 -30.90
CA TYR A 46 -17.17 6.76 -32.17
C TYR A 46 -17.98 6.14 -33.31
N ARG A 47 -18.61 4.98 -33.06
CA ARG A 47 -19.54 4.32 -34.02
C ARG A 47 -20.74 5.20 -34.35
N ASP A 48 -21.41 5.78 -33.35
CA ASP A 48 -22.60 6.60 -33.57
C ASP A 48 -22.31 7.91 -34.32
N ARG A 49 -21.07 8.42 -34.25
CA ARG A 49 -20.63 9.61 -34.99
C ARG A 49 -20.44 9.36 -36.48
N ASP A 50 -19.93 8.20 -36.86
CA ASP A 50 -19.60 7.86 -38.26
C ASP A 50 -20.85 7.56 -39.09
N LEU A 51 -21.89 7.03 -38.45
CA LEU A 51 -23.14 6.61 -39.10
C LEU A 51 -24.11 7.76 -39.42
N SER A 52 -23.85 8.99 -38.98
CA SER A 52 -24.86 10.05 -39.00
C SER A 52 -24.34 11.38 -39.57
N ALA A 53 -24.50 11.62 -40.87
CA ALA A 53 -24.37 12.96 -41.44
C ALA A 53 -25.54 13.86 -40.96
N PRO A 54 -25.30 15.08 -40.44
CA PRO A 54 -26.37 15.95 -39.96
C PRO A 54 -27.17 16.52 -41.14
N THR A 55 -28.49 16.28 -41.14
CA THR A 55 -29.41 16.76 -42.17
C THR A 55 -29.72 18.27 -42.02
N ASN A 56 -29.55 18.85 -40.82
CA ASN A 56 -29.94 20.23 -40.50
C ASN A 56 -28.91 20.99 -39.61
N VAL A 57 -28.78 22.30 -39.80
CA VAL A 57 -27.81 23.19 -39.11
C VAL A 57 -27.96 23.21 -37.57
N PRO A 58 -29.17 23.25 -36.98
CA PRO A 58 -29.33 23.18 -35.52
C PRO A 58 -28.88 21.85 -34.92
N GLN A 59 -29.11 20.75 -35.63
CA GLN A 59 -28.69 19.41 -35.20
C GLN A 59 -27.16 19.28 -35.21
N ALA A 60 -26.48 19.90 -36.18
CA ALA A 60 -25.02 19.98 -36.23
C ALA A 60 -24.44 20.72 -35.01
N ARG A 61 -25.04 21.85 -34.61
CA ARG A 61 -24.62 22.61 -33.41
C ARG A 61 -24.81 21.80 -32.12
N LYS A 62 -25.96 21.14 -31.96
CA LYS A 62 -26.24 20.27 -30.80
C LYS A 62 -25.23 19.12 -30.70
N ARG A 63 -24.93 18.45 -31.81
CA ARG A 63 -23.92 17.36 -31.86
C ARG A 63 -22.52 17.86 -31.53
N ARG A 64 -22.14 19.05 -32.00
CA ARG A 64 -20.82 19.64 -31.69
C ARG A 64 -20.68 19.96 -30.19
N ALA A 65 -21.74 20.47 -29.56
CA ALA A 65 -21.77 20.70 -28.12
C ALA A 65 -21.68 19.39 -27.31
N GLN A 66 -22.47 18.37 -27.68
CA GLN A 66 -22.42 17.04 -27.04
C GLN A 66 -21.04 16.39 -27.19
N ALA A 67 -20.45 16.47 -28.37
CA ALA A 67 -19.11 15.99 -28.65
C ALA A 67 -18.04 16.64 -27.76
N LEU A 68 -18.13 17.95 -27.55
CA LEU A 68 -17.19 18.67 -26.70
C LEU A 68 -17.36 18.27 -25.23
N ALA A 69 -18.61 18.18 -24.76
CA ALA A 69 -18.91 17.71 -23.41
C ALA A 69 -18.36 16.29 -23.16
N ILE A 70 -18.62 15.37 -24.08
CA ILE A 70 -18.13 13.99 -23.99
C ILE A 70 -16.59 13.96 -23.99
N ARG A 71 -15.92 14.73 -24.86
CA ARG A 71 -14.45 14.81 -24.86
C ARG A 71 -13.91 15.29 -23.51
N ARG A 72 -14.54 16.29 -22.90
CA ARG A 72 -14.16 16.79 -21.55
C ARG A 72 -14.35 15.70 -20.50
N TRP A 73 -15.47 14.99 -20.53
CA TRP A 73 -15.73 13.89 -19.59
C TRP A 73 -14.72 12.76 -19.75
N ILE A 74 -14.45 12.31 -20.98
CA ILE A 74 -13.42 11.28 -21.24
C ILE A 74 -12.06 11.75 -20.75
N SER A 75 -11.63 12.99 -21.06
CA SER A 75 -10.34 13.49 -20.57
C SER A 75 -10.26 13.56 -19.05
N ALA A 76 -11.35 13.96 -18.38
CA ALA A 76 -11.41 14.03 -16.92
C ALA A 76 -11.35 12.64 -16.30
N THR A 77 -12.15 11.69 -16.81
CA THR A 77 -12.15 10.30 -16.33
C THR A 77 -10.80 9.63 -16.54
N THR A 78 -10.16 9.83 -17.70
CA THR A 78 -8.81 9.32 -17.95
C THR A 78 -7.78 9.94 -17.00
N GLY A 79 -7.84 11.26 -16.75
CA GLY A 79 -6.94 11.92 -15.81
C GLY A 79 -7.08 11.38 -14.38
N VAL A 80 -8.32 11.17 -13.92
CA VAL A 80 -8.60 10.57 -12.61
C VAL A 80 -8.09 9.13 -12.55
N ALA A 81 -8.34 8.32 -13.59
CA ALA A 81 -7.86 6.94 -13.63
C ALA A 81 -6.32 6.86 -13.55
N VAL A 82 -5.61 7.72 -14.30
CA VAL A 82 -4.15 7.80 -14.26
C VAL A 82 -3.66 8.17 -12.86
N PHE A 83 -4.31 9.14 -12.21
CA PHE A 83 -3.97 9.52 -10.83
C PHE A 83 -4.13 8.36 -9.85
N PHE A 84 -5.23 7.61 -9.93
CA PHE A 84 -5.44 6.43 -9.08
C PHE A 84 -4.42 5.32 -9.34
N VAL A 85 -4.09 5.05 -10.61
CA VAL A 85 -3.01 4.11 -10.96
C VAL A 85 -1.70 4.54 -10.31
N ALA A 86 -1.32 5.81 -10.43
CA ALA A 86 -0.09 6.33 -9.86
C ALA A 86 -0.07 6.22 -8.33
N ALA A 87 -1.19 6.53 -7.66
CA ALA A 87 -1.32 6.40 -6.22
C ALA A 87 -1.21 4.94 -5.74
N LEU A 88 -1.85 4.01 -6.45
CA LEU A 88 -1.75 2.57 -6.15
C LEU A 88 -0.33 2.05 -6.34
N LEU A 89 0.32 2.42 -7.45
CA LEU A 89 1.73 2.06 -7.69
C LEU A 89 2.65 2.64 -6.63
N TYR A 90 2.45 3.91 -6.24
CA TYR A 90 3.21 4.50 -5.16
C TYR A 90 3.01 3.75 -3.84
N HIS A 91 1.77 3.37 -3.53
CA HIS A 91 1.47 2.59 -2.34
C HIS A 91 2.20 1.25 -2.37
N ASP A 92 2.12 0.52 -3.48
CA ASP A 92 2.73 -0.80 -3.61
C ASP A 92 4.26 -0.77 -3.65
N PHE A 93 4.86 0.26 -4.26
CA PHE A 93 6.32 0.36 -4.39
C PHE A 93 7.01 1.17 -3.31
N TYR A 94 6.31 1.97 -2.51
CA TYR A 94 6.93 2.84 -1.51
C TYR A 94 6.27 2.75 -0.14
N ALA A 95 4.95 2.90 -0.07
CA ALA A 95 4.25 2.90 1.22
C ALA A 95 4.18 1.51 1.86
N SER A 96 4.14 0.47 1.04
CA SER A 96 4.09 -0.93 1.49
C SER A 96 5.45 -1.47 1.94
N LEU A 97 6.55 -0.75 1.70
CA LEU A 97 7.85 -1.24 2.13
C LEU A 97 7.86 -1.38 3.65
N PRO A 98 8.32 -2.53 4.17
CA PRO A 98 8.52 -2.67 5.59
C PRO A 98 9.50 -1.56 6.03
N PRO A 99 9.20 -0.84 7.13
CA PRO A 99 10.10 0.14 7.68
C PRO A 99 11.47 -0.52 7.86
N ARG A 100 12.52 0.06 7.25
CA ARG A 100 13.87 -0.47 7.39
C ARG A 100 14.23 -0.45 8.86
N LEU A 101 14.31 -1.63 9.47
CA LEU A 101 14.77 -1.78 10.84
C LEU A 101 16.23 -1.30 10.84
N SER A 102 16.54 -0.29 11.67
CA SER A 102 17.91 0.17 11.91
C SER A 102 18.81 -1.04 12.17
N GLU A 103 19.98 -1.05 11.50
CA GLU A 103 20.95 -2.14 11.58
C GLU A 103 21.35 -2.37 13.05
N ALA A 104 21.34 -3.63 13.45
CA ALA A 104 21.75 -4.01 14.80
C ALA A 104 23.27 -3.85 14.91
N ALA A 105 23.73 -3.12 15.93
CA ALA A 105 25.15 -3.00 16.22
C ALA A 105 25.71 -4.39 16.58
N PRO A 106 26.90 -4.76 16.06
CA PRO A 106 27.51 -6.04 16.38
C PRO A 106 27.90 -6.06 17.85
N ALA A 107 27.31 -6.97 18.60
CA ALA A 107 27.74 -7.31 19.94
C ALA A 107 28.63 -8.56 19.82
N VAL A 108 29.94 -8.40 20.04
CA VAL A 108 30.88 -9.53 20.04
C VAL A 108 30.96 -10.08 21.47
N PRO A 109 30.68 -11.38 21.68
CA PRO A 109 30.88 -12.02 22.99
C PRO A 109 32.34 -11.92 23.42
N ASP A 110 32.58 -11.71 24.71
CA ASP A 110 33.92 -11.76 25.29
C ASP A 110 34.44 -13.22 25.40
N ALA A 111 35.68 -13.39 25.86
CA ALA A 111 36.30 -14.71 26.01
C ALA A 111 35.60 -15.61 27.06
N GLN A 112 34.60 -15.09 27.77
CA GLN A 112 33.78 -15.78 28.76
C GLN A 112 32.32 -15.96 28.29
N ASP A 113 32.06 -15.79 26.98
CA ASP A 113 30.74 -15.85 26.35
C ASP A 113 29.73 -14.81 26.90
N GLN A 114 30.24 -13.66 27.39
CA GLN A 114 29.41 -12.56 27.87
C GLN A 114 29.38 -11.42 26.87
N VAL A 115 28.17 -10.95 26.57
CA VAL A 115 27.96 -9.73 25.79
C VAL A 115 28.00 -8.52 26.73
N ARG A 116 29.09 -7.74 26.68
CA ARG A 116 29.26 -6.51 27.48
C ARG A 116 28.91 -5.28 26.65
N VAL A 117 27.86 -4.57 27.07
CA VAL A 117 27.45 -3.28 26.47
C VAL A 117 27.80 -2.14 27.43
N PRO A 118 28.63 -1.15 27.03
CA PRO A 118 28.92 0.00 27.88
C PRO A 118 27.65 0.80 28.19
N VAL A 119 27.43 1.12 29.46
CA VAL A 119 26.23 1.84 29.92
C VAL A 119 26.12 3.22 29.26
N GLU A 120 27.26 3.85 29.00
CA GLU A 120 27.43 5.15 28.37
C GLU A 120 26.81 5.21 26.97
N GLN A 121 26.78 4.07 26.25
CA GLN A 121 26.16 3.99 24.94
C GLN A 121 24.63 3.95 24.99
N VAL A 122 24.05 3.58 26.14
CA VAL A 122 22.61 3.38 26.31
C VAL A 122 21.95 4.38 27.26
N LYS A 123 22.68 5.40 27.73
CA LYS A 123 22.18 6.47 28.62
C LYS A 123 21.23 7.47 27.94
N ASP A 124 21.08 7.43 26.63
CA ASP A 124 20.29 8.38 25.85
C ASP A 124 18.76 8.15 25.90
N GLY A 125 18.30 7.12 26.64
CA GLY A 125 16.88 6.75 26.74
C GLY A 125 16.29 6.18 25.44
N LYS A 126 17.11 5.91 24.42
CA LYS A 126 16.66 5.41 23.11
C LYS A 126 16.70 3.88 23.05
N LEU A 127 16.03 3.35 22.02
CA LEU A 127 16.04 1.92 21.70
C LEU A 127 17.33 1.55 20.98
N HIS A 128 18.19 0.81 21.67
CA HIS A 128 19.39 0.22 21.10
C HIS A 128 19.12 -1.22 20.64
N ARG A 129 19.66 -1.58 19.48
CA ARG A 129 19.47 -2.88 18.84
C ARG A 129 20.81 -3.56 18.68
N TYR A 130 20.95 -4.75 19.22
CA TYR A 130 22.18 -5.52 19.14
C TYR A 130 21.91 -6.89 18.53
N ALA A 131 22.91 -7.43 17.86
CA ALA A 131 22.90 -8.80 17.38
C ALA A 131 24.26 -9.44 17.65
N TYR A 132 24.25 -10.66 18.18
CA TYR A 132 25.43 -11.50 18.29
C TYR A 132 25.16 -12.85 17.60
N ILE A 133 26.24 -13.54 17.25
CA ILE A 133 26.19 -14.89 16.71
C ILE A 133 26.58 -15.81 17.85
N ALA A 134 25.68 -16.69 18.27
CA ALA A 134 25.95 -17.69 19.29
C ALA A 134 26.86 -18.79 18.73
N GLU A 135 27.45 -19.61 19.61
CA GLU A 135 28.38 -20.68 19.23
C GLU A 135 27.75 -21.72 18.28
N ASP A 136 26.43 -21.86 18.32
CA ASP A 136 25.61 -22.71 17.44
C ASP A 136 25.40 -22.12 16.03
N GLY A 137 25.95 -20.93 15.75
CA GLY A 137 25.80 -20.21 14.49
C GLY A 137 24.48 -19.47 14.34
N HIS A 138 23.60 -19.52 15.35
CA HIS A 138 22.33 -18.79 15.31
C HIS A 138 22.54 -17.30 15.67
N ARG A 139 21.90 -16.42 14.89
CA ARG A 139 21.93 -14.98 15.12
C ARG A 139 20.86 -14.58 16.14
N VAL A 140 21.28 -14.29 17.36
CA VAL A 140 20.42 -13.79 18.43
C VAL A 140 20.36 -12.27 18.35
N ARG A 141 19.14 -11.72 18.33
CA ARG A 141 18.88 -10.27 18.29
C ARG A 141 18.20 -9.86 19.58
N PHE A 142 18.67 -8.79 20.21
CA PHE A 142 18.06 -8.25 21.42
C PHE A 142 17.99 -6.72 21.38
N PHE A 143 17.07 -6.19 22.19
CA PHE A 143 16.82 -4.76 22.33
C PHE A 143 17.17 -4.32 23.75
N LEU A 144 17.82 -3.16 23.89
CA LEU A 144 18.14 -2.57 25.18
C LEU A 144 17.63 -1.13 25.21
N ILE A 145 16.89 -0.79 26.26
CA ILE A 145 16.42 0.57 26.55
C ILE A 145 16.76 0.86 28.00
N ASN A 146 17.53 1.91 28.25
CA ASN A 146 17.67 2.41 29.61
C ASN A 146 16.43 3.26 29.94
N ARG A 147 15.69 2.83 30.98
CA ARG A 147 14.50 3.56 31.49
C ARG A 147 14.83 4.53 32.62
N TYR A 148 16.09 4.59 33.02
CA TYR A 148 16.53 5.52 34.06
C TYR A 148 16.46 6.95 33.53
N ASP A 149 15.69 7.77 34.23
CA ASP A 149 15.50 9.19 33.94
C ASP A 149 15.93 9.98 35.18
N GLU A 150 17.00 10.76 35.06
CA GLU A 150 17.54 11.57 36.15
C GLU A 150 16.55 12.67 36.59
N ASP A 151 15.61 13.06 35.72
CA ASP A 151 14.66 14.15 35.97
C ASP A 151 13.38 13.71 36.72
N HIS A 152 13.18 12.39 36.94
CA HIS A 152 11.95 11.82 37.53
C HIS A 152 12.18 11.02 38.83
N VAL A 153 13.22 11.35 39.61
CA VAL A 153 13.46 10.79 40.96
C VAL A 153 13.32 11.85 42.05
#